data_AF-A0A7Y8Q0A6-F1
#
_entry.id   AF-A0A7Y8Q0A6-F1
#
_cell.length_a   1.000
_cell.length_b   1.000
_cell.length_c   1.000
_cell.angle_alpha   90.00
_cell.angle_beta   90.00
_cell.angle_gamma   90.00
#
_symmetry.space_group_name_H-M   'P 1'
#
loop_
_entity.id
_entity.type
_entity.pdbx_description
1 polymer ?
#
loop_
_entity_poly.entity_id
_entity_poly.type
_entity_poly.pdbx_seq_one_letter_code
_entity_poly.pdbx_strand_id
1 'polypeptide(L)'
;MIIGFAVMSILALIACAFLYAKEAQVKDLSKQLFDEKGVSSHLRNEKHHEWERAETFQQEIIAHKQEIADIKATFKNSNDDGDFGKVIHWTNQMATSQTYYLTFVVDPNGRKIMNDFENRFKRSLFTNDERETCRRIGQSEVFDFISNRISNAQSPNYSEQLEIAYLTGQLESNYD
;
A
#
# COMPACT_ATOMS: atom_id res chain seq x y z
N MET A 1 -17.50 100.03 16.51
CA MET A 1 -18.50 99.00 16.11
C MET A 1 -18.00 98.13 14.96
N ILE A 2 -17.54 98.69 13.82
CA ILE A 2 -17.10 97.92 12.64
C ILE A 2 -15.95 96.93 12.91
N ILE A 3 -14.93 97.33 13.69
CA ILE A 3 -13.78 96.47 14.01
C ILE A 3 -14.18 95.23 14.84
N GLY A 4 -15.14 95.38 15.76
CA GLY A 4 -15.65 94.25 16.56
C GLY A 4 -16.35 93.19 15.70
N PHE A 5 -17.12 93.61 14.69
CA PHE A 5 -17.75 92.69 13.73
C PHE A 5 -16.71 91.96 12.85
N ALA A 6 -15.63 92.63 12.46
CA ALA A 6 -14.57 92.01 11.67
C ALA A 6 -13.84 90.90 12.43
N VAL A 7 -13.49 91.13 13.70
CA VAL A 7 -12.83 90.09 14.54
C VAL A 7 -13.76 88.89 14.77
N MET A 8 -15.04 89.13 15.04
CA MET A 8 -16.02 88.04 15.21
C MET A 8 -16.23 87.23 13.93
N SER A 9 -16.20 87.88 12.76
CA SER A 9 -16.29 87.18 11.47
C SER A 9 -15.08 86.30 11.20
N ILE A 10 -13.87 86.76 11.51
CA ILE A 10 -12.64 85.97 11.36
C ILE A 10 -12.65 84.76 12.31
N LEU A 11 -13.05 84.96 13.57
CA LEU A 11 -13.19 83.85 14.53
C LEU A 11 -14.24 82.83 14.10
N ALA A 12 -15.36 83.27 13.51
CA ALA A 12 -16.38 82.38 12.97
C ALA A 12 -15.84 81.55 11.79
N LEU A 13 -15.06 82.14 10.89
CA LEU A 13 -14.44 81.42 9.77
C LEU A 13 -13.42 80.37 10.24
N ILE A 14 -12.61 80.70 11.26
CA ILE A 14 -11.66 79.75 11.86
C ILE A 14 -12.42 78.58 12.51
N ALA A 15 -13.50 78.85 13.23
CA ALA A 15 -14.34 77.81 13.83
C ALA A 15 -14.97 76.90 12.77
N CYS A 16 -15.48 77.47 11.68
CA CYS A 16 -16.03 76.69 10.56
C CYS A 16 -14.96 75.81 9.89
N ALA A 17 -13.76 76.33 9.65
CA ALA A 17 -12.66 75.56 9.08
C ALA A 17 -12.23 74.39 9.99
N PHE A 18 -12.20 74.62 11.31
CA PHE A 18 -11.87 73.58 12.29
C PHE A 18 -12.95 72.49 12.35
N LEU A 19 -14.23 72.87 12.33
CA LEU A 19 -15.35 71.91 12.29
C LEU A 19 -15.31 71.07 11.02
N TYR A 20 -15.05 71.67 9.87
CA TYR A 20 -14.93 70.95 8.60
C TYR A 20 -13.76 69.95 8.61
N ALA A 21 -12.61 70.36 9.13
CA ALA A 21 -11.44 69.47 9.28
C ALA A 21 -11.74 68.29 10.22
N LYS A 22 -12.48 68.53 11.32
CA LYS A 22 -12.90 67.47 12.25
C LYS A 22 -13.91 66.52 11.61
N GLU A 23 -14.86 67.02 10.85
CA GLU A 23 -15.83 66.18 10.13
C GLU A 23 -15.14 65.29 9.09
N ALA A 24 -14.17 65.83 8.36
CA ALA A 24 -13.36 65.06 7.42
C ALA A 24 -12.55 63.95 8.11
N GLN A 25 -11.92 64.24 9.26
CA GLN A 25 -11.21 63.23 10.06
C GLN A 25 -12.15 62.14 10.59
N VAL A 26 -13.35 62.50 11.06
CA VAL A 26 -14.33 61.53 11.56
C VAL A 26 -14.82 60.62 10.44
N LYS A 27 -15.04 61.16 9.23
CA LYS A 27 -15.42 60.37 8.05
C LYS A 27 -14.32 59.39 7.64
N ASP A 28 -13.07 59.82 7.63
CA ASP A 28 -11.94 58.96 7.29
C ASP A 28 -11.75 57.84 8.33
N LEU A 29 -11.80 58.19 9.62
CA LEU A 29 -11.70 57.22 10.72
C LEU A 29 -12.86 56.22 10.68
N SER A 30 -14.08 56.68 10.41
CA SER A 30 -15.24 55.81 10.27
C SER A 30 -15.05 54.84 9.11
N LYS A 31 -14.53 55.30 7.98
CA LYS A 31 -14.27 54.46 6.81
C LYS A 31 -13.23 53.39 7.13
N GLN A 32 -12.11 53.76 7.75
CA GLN A 32 -11.07 52.81 8.19
C GLN A 32 -11.64 51.74 9.13
N LEU A 33 -12.52 52.13 10.07
CA LEU A 33 -13.13 51.20 11.02
C LEU A 33 -14.13 50.24 10.34
N PHE A 34 -14.83 50.70 9.30
CA PHE A 34 -15.67 49.82 8.47
C PHE A 34 -14.83 48.86 7.63
N ASP A 35 -13.74 49.34 7.02
CA ASP A 35 -12.83 48.52 6.23
C ASP A 35 -12.16 47.45 7.11
N GLU A 36 -11.70 47.82 8.31
CA GLU A 36 -11.12 46.89 9.30
C GLU A 36 -12.14 45.83 9.76
N LYS A 37 -13.40 46.23 9.97
CA LYS A 37 -14.49 45.28 10.28
C LYS A 37 -14.75 44.32 9.13
N GLY A 38 -14.68 44.78 7.87
CA GLY A 38 -14.83 43.95 6.68
C GLY A 38 -13.70 42.93 6.53
N VAL A 39 -12.45 43.35 6.76
CA VAL A 39 -11.29 42.46 6.78
C VAL A 39 -11.40 41.45 7.92
N SER A 40 -11.81 41.89 9.12
CA SER A 40 -11.98 41.01 10.28
C SER A 40 -13.06 39.94 10.08
N SER A 41 -14.20 40.30 9.49
CA SER A 41 -15.26 39.33 9.19
C SER A 41 -14.82 38.33 8.13
N HIS A 42 -14.08 38.78 7.12
CA HIS A 42 -13.52 37.91 6.09
C HIS A 42 -12.54 36.89 6.67
N LEU A 43 -11.53 37.33 7.44
CA LEU A 43 -10.57 36.42 8.09
C LEU A 43 -11.25 35.44 9.05
N ARG A 44 -12.31 35.86 9.75
CA ARG A 44 -13.08 34.95 10.62
C ARG A 44 -13.79 33.86 9.82
N ASN A 45 -14.35 34.19 8.66
CA ASN A 45 -14.99 33.22 7.79
C ASN A 45 -13.97 32.25 7.16
N GLU A 46 -12.84 32.76 6.66
CA GLU A 46 -11.77 31.91 6.13
C GLU A 46 -11.25 30.94 7.19
N LYS A 47 -10.97 31.45 8.39
CA LYS A 47 -10.60 30.63 9.53
C LYS A 47 -11.65 29.55 9.78
N HIS A 48 -12.94 29.90 9.85
CA HIS A 48 -14.01 28.93 10.08
C HIS A 48 -14.00 27.78 9.06
N HIS A 49 -13.82 28.09 7.78
CA HIS A 49 -13.73 27.07 6.73
C HIS A 49 -12.51 26.16 6.85
N GLU A 50 -11.37 26.70 7.32
CA GLU A 50 -10.20 25.88 7.61
C GLU A 50 -10.45 24.95 8.80
N TRP A 51 -11.13 25.41 9.85
CA TRP A 51 -11.51 24.58 10.99
C TRP A 51 -12.48 23.46 10.59
N GLU A 52 -13.49 23.76 9.78
CA GLU A 52 -14.41 22.75 9.26
C GLU A 52 -13.67 21.68 8.47
N ARG A 53 -12.73 22.08 7.60
CA ARG A 53 -11.94 21.14 6.81
C ARG A 53 -10.99 20.30 7.66
N ALA A 54 -10.38 20.91 8.68
CA ALA A 54 -9.53 20.20 9.62
C ALA A 54 -10.34 19.18 10.45
N GLU A 55 -11.56 19.53 10.84
CA GLU A 55 -12.47 18.64 11.55
C GLU A 55 -12.89 17.45 10.67
N THR A 56 -13.25 17.68 9.40
CA THR A 56 -13.57 16.58 8.47
C THR A 56 -12.40 15.63 8.28
N PHE A 57 -11.18 16.16 8.11
CA PHE A 57 -9.99 15.30 8.00
C PHE A 57 -9.69 14.54 9.29
N GLN A 58 -9.92 15.14 10.46
CA GLN A 58 -9.77 14.42 11.73
C GLN A 58 -10.80 13.30 11.86
N GLN A 59 -12.04 13.53 11.46
CA GLN A 59 -13.08 12.49 11.45
C GLN A 59 -12.72 11.34 10.50
N GLU A 60 -12.22 11.63 9.30
CA GLU A 60 -11.73 10.63 8.34
C GLU A 60 -10.55 9.82 8.91
N ILE A 61 -9.58 10.48 9.56
CA ILE A 61 -8.45 9.80 10.20
C ILE A 61 -8.93 8.87 11.32
N ILE A 62 -9.91 9.30 12.11
CA ILE A 62 -10.49 8.47 13.18
C ILE A 62 -11.22 7.26 12.57
N ALA A 63 -12.02 7.48 11.52
CA ALA A 63 -12.71 6.40 10.80
C ALA A 63 -11.72 5.39 10.22
N HIS A 64 -10.68 5.82 9.51
CA HIS A 64 -9.66 4.93 8.95
C HIS A 64 -8.85 4.21 10.03
N LYS A 65 -8.54 4.87 11.15
CA LYS A 65 -7.89 4.20 12.28
C LYS A 65 -8.77 3.10 12.87
N GLN A 66 -10.07 3.33 12.94
CA GLN A 66 -11.04 2.33 13.39
C GLN A 66 -11.13 1.18 12.39
N GLU A 67 -11.24 1.46 11.09
CA GLU A 67 -11.23 0.44 10.03
C GLU A 67 -9.97 -0.43 10.09
N ILE A 68 -8.79 0.18 10.25
CA ILE A 68 -7.52 -0.56 10.40
C ILE A 68 -7.53 -1.40 11.68
N ALA A 69 -8.07 -0.89 12.78
CA ALA A 69 -8.16 -1.62 14.04
C ALA A 69 -9.12 -2.81 13.93
N ASP A 70 -10.27 -2.62 13.28
CA ASP A 70 -11.27 -3.66 13.05
C ASP A 70 -10.72 -4.73 12.10
N ILE A 71 -10.08 -4.31 11.00
CA ILE A 71 -9.36 -5.19 10.08
C ILE A 71 -8.31 -6.02 10.84
N LYS A 72 -7.49 -5.36 11.68
CA LYS A 72 -6.48 -6.02 12.52
C LYS A 72 -7.10 -6.97 13.54
N ALA A 73 -8.26 -6.66 14.10
CA ALA A 73 -8.99 -7.52 15.03
C ALA A 73 -9.58 -8.73 14.31
N THR A 74 -10.17 -8.56 13.12
CA THR A 74 -10.57 -9.69 12.26
C THR A 74 -9.38 -10.56 11.91
N PHE A 75 -8.21 -9.99 11.59
CA PHE A 75 -6.98 -10.74 11.33
C PHE A 75 -6.44 -11.50 12.55
N LYS A 76 -6.52 -10.91 13.75
CA LYS A 76 -6.09 -11.57 14.99
C LYS A 76 -7.02 -12.72 15.39
N ASN A 77 -8.31 -12.60 15.08
CA ASN A 77 -9.32 -13.63 15.36
C ASN A 77 -9.38 -14.70 14.25
N SER A 78 -8.82 -14.45 13.06
CA SER A 78 -8.62 -15.45 12.00
C SER A 78 -7.25 -16.13 12.10
N ASN A 79 -6.82 -16.41 13.34
CA ASN A 79 -5.70 -17.30 13.65
C ASN A 79 -5.93 -18.77 13.19
N ASP A 80 -6.97 -19.03 12.40
CA ASP A 80 -7.11 -20.23 11.57
C ASP A 80 -7.05 -19.81 10.07
N ASP A 81 -5.94 -20.16 9.43
CA ASP A 81 -5.84 -20.58 8.03
C ASP A 81 -5.85 -19.56 6.87
N GLY A 82 -5.49 -18.29 7.08
CA GLY A 82 -5.43 -17.27 6.01
C GLY A 82 -4.02 -16.71 5.71
N ASP A 83 -3.24 -17.41 4.90
CA ASP A 83 -1.83 -17.15 4.54
C ASP A 83 -1.61 -15.92 3.65
N PHE A 84 -1.30 -14.75 4.23
CA PHE A 84 -0.54 -13.69 3.55
C PHE A 84 0.52 -13.13 4.50
N GLY A 85 1.78 -13.50 4.25
CA GLY A 85 2.93 -12.97 4.98
C GLY A 85 3.54 -13.90 6.03
N LYS A 86 3.22 -15.21 6.00
CA LYS A 86 3.97 -16.19 6.78
C LYS A 86 5.41 -16.22 6.28
N VAL A 87 6.38 -15.95 7.16
CA VAL A 87 7.77 -16.30 6.91
C VAL A 87 7.78 -17.82 6.77
N ILE A 88 7.88 -18.30 5.54
CA ILE A 88 8.02 -19.73 5.27
C ILE A 88 9.36 -20.13 5.88
N HIS A 89 9.31 -20.74 7.06
CA HIS A 89 10.43 -21.52 7.53
C HIS A 89 10.57 -22.67 6.54
N TRP A 90 11.56 -22.59 5.66
CA TRP A 90 11.94 -23.68 4.79
C TRP A 90 12.30 -24.85 5.70
N THR A 91 11.36 -25.77 5.89
CA THR A 91 11.69 -27.06 6.46
C THR A 91 12.55 -27.75 5.41
N ASN A 92 13.73 -28.24 5.79
CA ASN A 92 14.60 -29.03 4.90
C ASN A 92 14.00 -30.42 4.62
N GLN A 93 12.67 -30.53 4.57
CA GLN A 93 11.98 -31.76 4.22
C GLN A 93 12.16 -31.98 2.72
N MET A 94 12.64 -33.17 2.37
CA MET A 94 12.76 -33.58 0.98
C MET A 94 11.38 -33.62 0.33
N ALA A 95 11.26 -33.05 -0.87
CA ALA A 95 10.01 -33.07 -1.62
C ALA A 95 9.62 -34.49 -2.02
N THR A 96 8.42 -34.92 -1.62
CA THR A 96 7.83 -36.21 -2.00
C THR A 96 7.31 -36.19 -3.43
N SER A 97 7.11 -37.34 -4.04
CA SER A 97 6.48 -37.46 -5.36
C SER A 97 5.09 -36.80 -5.38
N GLN A 98 4.32 -36.93 -4.29
CA GLN A 98 3.05 -36.24 -4.08
C GLN A 98 3.20 -34.71 -4.13
N THR A 99 4.26 -34.16 -3.54
CA THR A 99 4.54 -32.71 -3.57
C THR A 99 4.73 -32.24 -5.01
N TYR A 100 5.51 -32.95 -5.82
CA TYR A 100 5.67 -32.64 -7.24
C TYR A 100 4.35 -32.70 -8.02
N TYR A 101 3.51 -33.71 -7.75
CA TYR A 101 2.19 -33.82 -8.37
C TYR A 101 1.29 -32.63 -8.02
N LEU A 102 1.19 -32.28 -6.74
CA LEU A 102 0.38 -31.14 -6.28
C LEU A 102 0.86 -29.83 -6.92
N THR A 103 2.17 -29.59 -6.92
CA THR A 103 2.74 -28.35 -7.48
C THR A 103 2.62 -28.30 -9.00
N PHE A 104 3.02 -29.32 -9.75
CA PHE A 104 3.11 -29.23 -11.22
C PHE A 104 1.84 -29.67 -11.95
N VAL A 105 0.99 -30.49 -11.32
CA VAL A 105 -0.27 -30.94 -11.93
C VAL A 105 -1.47 -30.25 -11.30
N VAL A 106 -1.58 -30.08 -9.99
CA VAL A 106 -2.81 -29.47 -9.42
C VAL A 106 -2.81 -27.96 -9.57
N ASP A 107 -1.69 -27.28 -9.31
CA ASP A 107 -1.58 -25.82 -9.45
C ASP A 107 -1.55 -25.37 -10.92
N PRO A 108 -2.45 -24.44 -11.34
CA PRO A 108 -2.43 -23.84 -12.68
C PRO A 108 -1.10 -23.19 -13.06
N ASN A 109 -0.39 -22.57 -12.12
CA ASN A 109 0.90 -21.92 -12.37
C ASN A 109 2.01 -22.94 -12.54
N GLY A 110 2.00 -24.03 -11.77
CA GLY A 110 2.96 -25.12 -11.91
C GLY A 110 2.87 -25.81 -13.26
N ARG A 111 1.67 -26.03 -13.81
CA ARG A 111 1.51 -26.56 -15.17
C ARG A 111 2.17 -25.68 -16.23
N LYS A 112 2.03 -24.35 -16.11
CA LYS A 112 2.66 -23.39 -17.03
C LYS A 112 4.19 -23.49 -16.96
N ILE A 113 4.74 -23.61 -15.76
CA ILE A 113 6.19 -23.78 -15.54
C ILE A 113 6.67 -25.11 -16.14
N MET A 114 5.91 -26.20 -15.95
CA MET A 114 6.26 -27.52 -16.51
C MET A 114 6.31 -27.48 -18.04
N ASN A 115 5.29 -26.89 -18.68
CA ASN A 115 5.28 -26.71 -20.14
C ASN A 115 6.45 -25.86 -20.63
N ASP A 116 6.83 -24.82 -19.88
CA ASP A 116 7.98 -23.98 -20.20
C ASP A 116 9.30 -24.75 -20.10
N PHE A 117 9.45 -25.60 -19.08
CA PHE A 117 10.61 -26.47 -18.90
C PHE A 117 10.73 -27.48 -20.03
N GLU A 118 9.62 -28.11 -20.42
CA GLU A 118 9.59 -29.02 -21.56
C GLU A 118 10.11 -28.33 -22.84
N ASN A 119 9.58 -27.16 -23.15
CA ASN A 119 9.97 -26.40 -24.35
C ASN A 119 11.43 -25.91 -24.35
N ARG A 120 12.01 -25.68 -23.17
CA ARG A 120 13.41 -25.23 -23.05
C ARG A 120 14.40 -26.40 -23.04
N PHE A 121 14.10 -27.46 -22.30
CA PHE A 121 15.09 -28.49 -21.94
C PHE A 121 14.89 -29.84 -22.64
N LYS A 122 13.69 -30.15 -23.14
CA LYS A 122 13.41 -31.39 -23.92
C LYS A 122 13.63 -31.23 -25.43
N ARG A 123 14.42 -30.24 -25.86
CA ARG A 123 14.77 -30.03 -27.28
C ARG A 123 15.64 -31.19 -27.80
N SER A 124 15.86 -31.23 -29.13
CA SER A 124 16.72 -32.24 -29.77
C SER A 124 18.07 -32.36 -29.05
N LEU A 125 18.28 -33.53 -28.42
CA LEU A 125 19.41 -33.80 -27.54
C LEU A 125 20.73 -33.82 -28.31
N PHE A 126 20.71 -34.42 -29.49
CA PHE A 126 21.90 -34.64 -30.30
C PHE A 126 22.18 -33.45 -31.19
N THR A 127 23.42 -32.98 -31.15
CA THR A 127 23.96 -31.95 -32.04
C THR A 127 25.30 -32.40 -32.61
N ASN A 128 25.83 -31.65 -33.58
CA ASN A 128 27.13 -31.94 -34.18
C ASN A 128 28.31 -31.74 -33.20
N ASP A 129 28.08 -31.13 -32.03
CA ASP A 129 29.08 -30.96 -30.97
C ASP A 129 28.73 -31.91 -29.81
N GLU A 130 29.68 -32.79 -29.44
CA GLU A 130 29.53 -33.72 -28.33
C GLU A 130 29.36 -32.98 -27.00
N ARG A 131 30.06 -31.84 -26.83
CA ARG A 131 29.98 -31.06 -25.59
C ARG A 131 28.59 -30.46 -25.40
N GLU A 132 28.03 -29.90 -26.46
CA GLU A 132 26.66 -29.36 -26.44
C GLU A 132 25.62 -30.47 -26.27
N THR A 133 25.86 -31.65 -26.84
CA THR A 133 25.00 -32.82 -26.67
C THR A 133 24.96 -33.28 -25.20
N CYS A 134 26.12 -33.44 -24.55
CA CYS A 134 26.20 -33.77 -23.12
C CYS A 134 25.50 -32.71 -22.25
N ARG A 135 25.66 -31.42 -22.59
CA ARG A 135 24.98 -30.32 -21.89
C ARG A 135 23.45 -30.44 -21.98
N ARG A 136 22.92 -30.75 -23.17
CA ARG A 136 21.47 -30.89 -23.39
C ARG A 136 20.89 -32.12 -22.72
N ILE A 137 21.63 -33.23 -22.73
CA ILE A 137 21.23 -34.45 -22.03
C ILE A 137 21.08 -34.18 -20.53
N GLY A 138 22.09 -33.56 -19.90
CA GLY A 138 22.00 -33.22 -18.47
C GLY A 138 20.85 -32.26 -18.14
N GLN A 139 20.49 -31.36 -19.06
CA GLN A 139 19.32 -30.50 -18.89
C GLN A 139 17.99 -31.26 -19.01
N SER A 140 17.89 -32.21 -19.95
CA SER A 140 16.69 -33.02 -20.12
C SER A 140 16.43 -33.98 -18.96
N GLU A 141 17.50 -34.44 -18.29
CA GLU A 141 17.42 -35.35 -17.14
C GLU A 141 16.64 -34.73 -15.98
N VAL A 142 16.76 -33.42 -15.76
CA VAL A 142 16.01 -32.71 -14.71
C VAL A 142 14.51 -32.74 -14.99
N PHE A 143 14.11 -32.53 -16.25
CA PHE A 143 12.71 -32.64 -16.64
C PHE A 143 12.19 -34.06 -16.47
N ASP A 144 12.97 -35.05 -16.92
CA ASP A 144 12.62 -36.47 -16.78
C ASP A 144 12.48 -36.90 -15.33
N PHE A 145 13.34 -36.38 -14.44
CA PHE A 145 13.21 -36.59 -13.00
C PHE A 145 11.87 -36.08 -12.45
N ILE A 146 11.51 -34.83 -12.76
CA ILE A 146 10.24 -34.25 -12.30
C ILE A 146 9.05 -35.02 -12.87
N SER A 147 9.09 -35.35 -14.16
CA SER A 147 8.04 -36.14 -14.82
C SER A 147 7.88 -37.51 -14.16
N ASN A 148 8.98 -38.18 -13.83
CA ASN A 148 8.95 -39.48 -13.16
C ASN A 148 8.34 -39.37 -11.74
N ARG A 149 8.69 -38.34 -10.96
CA ARG A 149 8.05 -38.09 -9.65
C ARG A 149 6.54 -37.92 -9.77
N ILE A 150 6.08 -37.18 -10.77
CA ILE A 150 4.65 -37.00 -11.04
C ILE A 150 3.99 -38.34 -11.39
N SER A 151 4.60 -39.13 -12.27
CA SER A 151 4.08 -40.45 -12.64
C SER A 151 4.05 -41.44 -11.48
N ASN A 152 5.04 -41.40 -10.58
CA ASN A 152 5.06 -42.24 -9.38
C ASN A 152 3.91 -41.88 -8.44
N ALA A 153 3.63 -40.59 -8.23
CA ALA A 153 2.50 -40.16 -7.40
C ALA A 153 1.13 -40.59 -7.95
N GLN A 154 1.01 -40.73 -9.28
CA GLN A 154 -0.21 -41.22 -9.93
C GLN A 154 -0.36 -42.75 -9.88
N SER A 155 0.68 -43.46 -9.46
CA SER A 155 0.64 -44.93 -9.43
C SER A 155 -0.30 -45.43 -8.32
N PRO A 156 -1.16 -46.44 -8.57
CA PRO A 156 -2.11 -46.93 -7.56
C PRO A 156 -1.46 -47.48 -6.29
N ASN A 157 -0.20 -47.89 -6.39
CA ASN A 157 0.57 -48.50 -5.29
C ASN A 157 1.42 -47.47 -4.53
N TYR A 158 1.28 -46.18 -4.83
CA TYR A 158 2.07 -45.14 -4.20
C TYR A 158 1.56 -44.83 -2.78
N SER A 159 2.49 -44.80 -1.82
CA SER A 159 2.25 -44.32 -0.46
C SER A 159 3.31 -43.29 -0.10
N GLU A 160 2.85 -42.08 0.22
CA GLU A 160 3.72 -40.97 0.62
C GLU A 160 4.49 -41.29 1.92
N GLN A 161 3.87 -42.01 2.86
CA GLN A 161 4.50 -42.37 4.13
C GLN A 161 5.69 -43.31 3.92
N LEU A 162 5.57 -44.28 3.01
CA LEU A 162 6.68 -45.16 2.65
C LEU A 162 7.81 -44.37 1.98
N GLU A 163 7.50 -43.46 1.06
CA GLU A 163 8.51 -42.62 0.41
C GLU A 163 9.22 -41.71 1.42
N ILE A 164 8.50 -41.09 2.35
CA ILE A 164 9.10 -40.31 3.43
C ILE A 164 10.02 -41.19 4.28
N ALA A 165 9.60 -42.41 4.62
CA ALA A 165 10.44 -43.34 5.38
C ALA A 165 11.71 -43.75 4.62
N TYR A 166 11.63 -43.93 3.29
CA TYR A 166 12.80 -44.15 2.43
C TYR A 166 13.72 -42.91 2.39
N LEU A 167 13.16 -41.72 2.20
CA LEU A 167 13.93 -40.47 2.11
C LEU A 167 14.60 -40.08 3.43
N THR A 168 14.00 -40.44 4.56
CA THR A 168 14.51 -40.15 5.90
C THR A 168 15.40 -41.27 6.47
N GLY A 169 15.60 -42.38 5.72
CA GLY A 169 16.43 -43.51 6.13
C GLY A 169 15.85 -44.37 7.26
N GLN A 170 14.57 -44.20 7.60
CA GLN A 170 13.96 -44.90 8.74
C GLN A 170 13.69 -46.40 8.48
N LEU A 171 13.70 -46.84 7.22
CA LEU A 171 13.50 -48.25 6.87
C LEU A 171 14.75 -49.12 7.09
N GLU A 172 15.95 -48.52 7.17
CA GLU A 172 17.20 -49.25 7.41
C GLU A 172 17.41 -49.60 8.90
N SER A 173 16.65 -48.97 9.81
CA SER A 173 16.80 -49.12 11.27
C SER A 173 16.11 -50.36 11.88
N ASN A 174 15.36 -51.13 11.09
CA ASN A 174 14.59 -52.29 11.60
C ASN A 174 15.24 -53.65 11.28
N TYR A 175 16.50 -53.66 10.84
CA TYR A 175 17.31 -54.86 10.66
C TYR A 175 18.57 -54.78 11.52
N ASP A 176 18.40 -54.77 12.85
CA ASP A 176 19.42 -55.13 13.84
C ASP A 176 18.78 -56.04 14.91
#